data_AF-A0A9E3TWX8-F1
#
_entry.id   AF-A0A9E3TWX8-F1
#
_cell.length_a   1.000
_cell.length_b   1.000
_cell.length_c   1.000
_cell.angle_alpha   90.00
_cell.angle_beta   90.00
_cell.angle_gamma   90.00
#
_symmetry.space_group_name_H-M   'P 1'
#
loop_
_entity.id
_entity.type
_entity.pdbx_description
1 polymer ?
#
loop_
_entity_poly.entity_id
_entity_poly.type
_entity_poly.pdbx_seq_one_letter_code
_entity_poly.pdbx_strand_id
1 'polypeptide(L)'
;MAKKAATRKTTRRKKPSKRAAILAYMEAHPAEGASAVAAAVTSQGIKVSAQYVSNVKASLKRGKKGAAGGRKAGVGTTPSQDVKQAGQMLVEAIDLVMKAGYKEARALVELAGDVVSRVSDRK
;
A
#
# COMPACT_ATOMS: atom_id res chain seq x y z
N MET A 1 -28.99 -27.96 43.53
CA MET A 1 -28.69 -27.51 42.14
C MET A 1 -28.23 -26.05 42.19
N ALA A 2 -26.94 -25.79 42.01
CA ALA A 2 -26.39 -24.44 42.10
C ALA A 2 -26.62 -23.66 40.79
N LYS A 3 -27.30 -22.51 40.88
CA LYS A 3 -27.51 -21.60 39.74
C LYS A 3 -26.20 -20.84 39.47
N LYS A 4 -25.52 -21.12 38.35
CA LYS A 4 -24.38 -20.33 37.86
C LYS A 4 -24.87 -18.91 37.54
N ALA A 5 -24.39 -17.92 38.30
CA ALA A 5 -24.62 -16.51 38.00
C ALA A 5 -23.85 -16.12 36.73
N ALA A 6 -24.57 -15.69 35.69
CA ALA A 6 -23.97 -15.14 34.49
C ALA A 6 -23.32 -13.79 34.82
N THR A 7 -22.00 -13.72 34.80
CA THR A 7 -21.24 -12.47 34.95
C THR A 7 -21.52 -11.55 33.76
N ARG A 8 -22.43 -10.58 33.96
CA ARG A 8 -22.66 -9.47 33.00
C ARG A 8 -21.37 -8.66 32.88
N LYS A 9 -20.68 -8.78 31.74
CA LYS A 9 -19.57 -7.88 31.37
C LYS A 9 -20.10 -6.44 31.31
N THR A 10 -19.75 -5.64 32.30
CA THR A 10 -20.01 -4.20 32.31
C THR A 10 -19.08 -3.55 31.29
N THR A 11 -19.62 -3.15 30.13
CA THR A 11 -18.86 -2.39 29.14
C THR A 11 -18.62 -0.99 29.68
N ARG A 12 -17.45 -0.75 30.30
CA ARG A 12 -16.99 0.61 30.63
C ARG A 12 -17.10 1.48 29.39
N ARG A 13 -17.78 2.64 29.50
CA ARG A 13 -17.90 3.64 28.42
C ARG A 13 -16.48 4.02 27.95
N LYS A 14 -16.05 3.47 26.81
CA LYS A 14 -14.72 3.72 26.25
C LYS A 14 -14.67 5.17 25.76
N LYS A 15 -13.57 5.87 26.06
CA LYS A 15 -13.27 7.18 25.47
C LYS A 15 -13.42 7.10 23.95
N PRO A 16 -13.92 8.16 23.28
CA PRO A 16 -14.07 8.16 21.83
C PRO A 16 -12.72 7.84 21.18
N SER A 17 -12.74 6.93 20.21
CA SER A 17 -11.53 6.53 19.51
C SER A 17 -10.94 7.72 18.73
N LYS A 18 -9.62 7.75 18.54
CA LYS A 18 -8.94 8.80 17.74
C LYS A 18 -9.60 9.01 16.38
N ARG A 19 -9.95 7.90 15.72
CA ARG A 19 -10.64 7.91 14.43
C ARG A 19 -12.02 8.58 14.53
N ALA A 20 -12.81 8.28 15.57
CA ALA A 20 -14.13 8.90 15.74
C ALA A 20 -14.02 10.42 15.92
N ALA A 21 -13.05 10.91 16.67
CA ALA A 21 -12.81 12.35 16.84
C ALA A 21 -12.40 13.02 15.53
N ILE A 22 -11.50 12.39 14.75
CA ILE A 22 -11.10 12.90 13.43
C ILE A 22 -12.29 12.96 12.47
N LEU A 23 -13.13 11.92 12.45
CA LEU A 23 -14.30 11.88 11.59
C LEU A 23 -15.32 12.97 11.95
N ALA A 24 -15.65 13.13 13.24
CA ALA A 24 -16.55 14.17 13.69
C ALA A 24 -16.05 15.58 13.31
N TYR A 25 -14.74 15.83 13.45
CA TYR A 25 -14.16 17.11 13.06
C TYR A 25 -14.17 17.32 11.54
N MET A 26 -13.87 16.29 10.75
CA MET A 26 -13.90 16.36 9.28
C MET A 26 -15.32 16.49 8.71
N GLU A 27 -16.33 15.95 9.39
CA GLU A 27 -17.74 16.13 9.03
C GLU A 27 -18.18 17.59 9.25
N ALA A 28 -17.72 18.23 10.33
CA ALA A 28 -17.96 19.65 10.58
C ALA A 28 -17.11 20.56 9.67
N HIS A 29 -15.92 20.11 9.26
CA HIS A 29 -14.93 20.90 8.49
C HIS A 29 -14.43 20.14 7.25
N PRO A 30 -15.26 19.96 6.20
CA PRO A 30 -14.91 19.11 5.04
C PRO A 30 -13.78 19.69 4.16
N ALA A 31 -13.60 21.01 4.17
CA ALA A 31 -12.60 21.71 3.37
C ALA A 31 -11.20 21.70 4.01
N GLU A 32 -11.08 21.35 5.29
CA GLU A 32 -9.81 21.46 5.99
C GLU A 32 -8.77 20.41 5.56
N GLY A 33 -7.51 20.86 5.58
CA GLY A 33 -6.34 20.04 5.31
C GLY A 33 -5.99 19.13 6.50
N ALA A 34 -5.28 18.03 6.23
CA ALA A 34 -4.94 17.04 7.25
C ALA A 34 -4.13 17.61 8.43
N SER A 35 -3.33 18.66 8.19
CA SER A 35 -2.55 19.34 9.22
C SER A 35 -3.44 20.11 10.21
N ALA A 36 -4.41 20.88 9.72
CA ALA A 36 -5.36 21.65 10.54
C ALA A 36 -6.22 20.74 11.41
N VAL A 37 -6.75 19.66 10.82
CA VAL A 37 -7.50 18.63 11.54
C VAL A 37 -6.66 17.98 12.65
N ALA A 38 -5.38 17.67 12.38
CA ALA A 38 -4.50 17.07 13.39
C ALA A 38 -4.23 18.03 14.56
N ALA A 39 -4.03 19.32 14.29
CA ALA A 39 -3.86 20.34 15.32
C ALA A 39 -5.13 20.48 16.17
N ALA A 40 -6.30 20.61 15.55
CA ALA A 40 -7.57 20.76 16.26
C ALA A 40 -7.91 19.55 17.15
N VAL A 41 -7.72 18.33 16.63
CA VAL A 41 -7.95 17.10 17.41
C VAL A 41 -6.92 16.93 18.53
N THR A 42 -5.68 17.39 18.32
CA THR A 42 -4.65 17.40 19.36
C THR A 42 -4.98 18.37 20.49
N SER A 43 -5.54 19.54 20.18
CA SER A 43 -6.04 20.50 21.18
C SER A 43 -7.17 19.94 22.05
N GLN A 44 -7.94 18.95 21.57
CA GLN A 44 -8.95 18.23 22.35
C GLN A 44 -8.34 17.15 23.27
N GLY A 45 -7.01 17.10 23.40
CA GLY A 45 -6.28 16.14 24.23
C GLY A 45 -6.04 14.78 23.55
N ILE A 46 -6.36 14.66 22.26
CA ILE A 46 -6.19 13.43 21.49
C ILE A 46 -4.96 13.57 20.60
N LYS A 47 -3.82 13.01 21.02
CA LYS A 47 -2.59 13.06 20.22
C LYS A 47 -2.74 12.28 18.90
N VAL A 48 -2.69 12.99 17.78
CA VAL A 48 -2.81 12.44 16.41
C VAL A 48 -1.79 13.10 15.48
N SER A 49 -1.15 12.33 14.60
CA SER A 49 -0.28 12.86 13.55
C SER A 49 -1.06 13.22 12.28
N ALA A 50 -0.57 14.21 11.53
CA ALA A 50 -1.13 14.55 10.22
C ALA A 50 -1.14 13.36 9.24
N GLN A 51 -0.12 12.49 9.31
CA GLN A 51 -0.06 11.26 8.53
C GLN A 51 -1.23 10.31 8.84
N TYR A 52 -1.59 10.18 10.12
CA TYR A 52 -2.74 9.35 10.51
C TYR A 52 -4.05 9.93 9.97
N VAL A 53 -4.24 11.25 10.04
CA VAL A 53 -5.41 11.91 9.46
C VAL A 53 -5.48 11.71 7.94
N SER A 54 -4.35 11.83 7.24
CA SER A 54 -4.26 11.57 5.80
C SER A 54 -4.71 10.14 5.45
N ASN A 55 -4.25 9.14 6.20
CA ASN A 55 -4.68 7.76 6.04
C ASN A 55 -6.18 7.56 6.32
N VAL A 56 -6.73 8.23 7.33
CA VAL A 56 -8.17 8.21 7.62
C VAL A 56 -8.96 8.82 6.44
N LYS A 57 -8.55 9.99 5.94
CA LYS A 57 -9.18 10.66 4.78
C LYS A 57 -9.11 9.78 3.52
N ALA A 58 -7.95 9.16 3.27
CA ALA A 58 -7.78 8.21 2.17
C ALA A 58 -8.67 6.97 2.34
N SER A 59 -8.81 6.45 3.57
CA SER A 59 -9.67 5.30 3.85
C SER A 59 -11.15 5.59 3.61
N LEU A 60 -11.62 6.81 3.88
CA LEU A 60 -12.99 7.24 3.58
C LEU A 60 -13.24 7.30 2.07
N LYS A 61 -12.32 7.91 1.33
CA LYS A 61 -12.42 8.01 -0.15
C LYS A 61 -12.43 6.66 -0.83
N ARG A 62 -11.72 5.66 -0.27
CA ARG A 62 -11.68 4.30 -0.83
C ARG A 62 -12.99 3.52 -0.66
N GLY A 63 -13.96 4.07 0.09
CA GLY A 63 -15.25 3.44 0.34
C GLY A 63 -15.13 2.12 1.11
N LYS A 64 -16.25 1.62 1.63
CA LYS A 64 -16.35 0.24 2.14
C LYS A 64 -16.27 -0.76 0.97
N LYS A 65 -15.18 -0.79 0.19
CA LYS A 65 -14.80 -2.07 -0.44
C LYS A 65 -14.44 -2.94 0.75
N GLY A 66 -15.29 -3.94 1.02
CA GLY A 66 -15.25 -4.78 2.22
C GLY A 66 -13.81 -5.10 2.58
N ALA A 67 -13.50 -5.11 3.89
CA ALA A 67 -12.21 -5.55 4.37
C ALA A 67 -11.95 -6.92 3.73
N ALA A 68 -11.19 -6.94 2.63
CA ALA A 68 -10.73 -8.16 2.02
C ALA A 68 -9.95 -8.81 3.16
N GLY A 69 -10.48 -9.95 3.64
CA GLY A 69 -9.98 -10.62 4.83
C GLY A 69 -8.47 -10.56 4.82
N GLY A 70 -7.89 -10.12 5.95
CA GLY A 70 -6.45 -9.97 6.07
C GLY A 70 -5.76 -11.16 5.42
N ARG A 71 -4.88 -10.89 4.45
CA ARG A 71 -4.10 -11.93 3.78
C ARG A 71 -3.54 -12.80 4.88
N LYS A 72 -3.94 -14.07 4.94
CA LYS A 72 -3.34 -15.02 5.87
C LYS A 72 -1.84 -14.98 5.59
N ALA A 73 -1.08 -14.54 6.59
CA ALA A 73 0.37 -14.62 6.54
C ALA A 73 0.71 -16.11 6.41
N GLY A 74 1.21 -16.51 5.24
CA GLY A 74 1.61 -17.89 4.97
C GLY A 74 1.04 -18.43 3.67
N VAL A 75 1.65 -18.08 2.55
CA VAL A 75 2.31 -19.04 1.64
C VAL A 75 3.38 -18.20 0.92
N GLY A 76 4.64 -18.34 1.34
CA GLY A 76 5.76 -17.85 0.55
C GLY A 76 5.78 -18.66 -0.73
N THR A 77 5.22 -18.11 -1.80
CA THR A 77 5.42 -18.67 -3.14
C THR A 77 6.80 -18.23 -3.55
N THR A 78 7.79 -19.11 -3.45
CA THR A 78 9.09 -18.88 -4.05
C THR A 78 8.83 -18.56 -5.53
N PRO A 79 9.22 -17.40 -6.05
CA PRO A 79 9.05 -17.13 -7.47
C PRO A 79 9.77 -18.23 -8.26
N SER A 80 9.11 -18.75 -9.31
CA SER A 80 9.73 -19.70 -10.24
C SER A 80 11.09 -19.17 -10.67
N GLN A 81 12.05 -20.06 -10.96
CA GLN A 81 13.37 -19.63 -11.45
C GLN A 81 13.25 -18.68 -12.65
N ASP A 82 12.25 -18.89 -13.52
CA ASP A 82 11.97 -18.02 -14.66
C ASP A 82 11.64 -16.58 -14.26
N VAL A 83 10.90 -16.40 -13.17
CA VAL A 83 10.52 -15.07 -12.67
C VAL A 83 11.72 -14.37 -12.02
N LYS A 84 12.61 -15.12 -11.38
CA LYS A 84 13.87 -14.58 -10.83
C LYS A 84 14.81 -14.15 -11.93
N GLN A 85 14.93 -14.96 -12.98
CA GLN A 85 15.80 -14.67 -14.12
C GLN A 85 15.26 -13.47 -14.92
N ALA A 86 13.94 -13.41 -15.18
CA ALA A 86 13.32 -12.26 -15.82
C ALA A 86 13.52 -10.96 -15.01
N GLY A 87 13.44 -11.05 -13.67
CA GLY A 87 13.70 -9.91 -12.79
C GLY A 87 15.15 -9.42 -12.86
N GLN A 88 16.12 -10.33 -12.93
CA GLN A 88 17.54 -9.98 -13.07
C GLN A 88 17.83 -9.33 -14.43
N MET A 89 17.29 -9.87 -15.52
CA MET A 89 17.45 -9.29 -16.85
C MET A 89 16.85 -7.89 -16.95
N LEU A 90 15.74 -7.62 -16.25
CA LEU A 90 15.13 -6.30 -16.20
C LEU A 90 16.03 -5.27 -15.50
N VAL A 91 16.68 -5.66 -14.40
CA VAL A 91 17.62 -4.78 -13.68
C VAL A 91 18.84 -4.49 -14.54
N GLU A 92 19.42 -5.50 -15.19
CA GLU A 92 20.55 -5.33 -16.09
C GLU A 92 20.22 -4.46 -17.30
N ALA A 93 19.03 -4.61 -17.88
CA ALA A 93 18.56 -3.77 -18.97
C ALA A 93 18.42 -2.30 -18.55
N ILE A 94 17.90 -2.04 -17.34
CA ILE A 94 17.81 -0.68 -16.79
C ILE A 94 19.20 -0.08 -16.58
N ASP A 95 20.13 -0.84 -16.01
CA ASP A 95 21.51 -0.41 -15.80
C ASP A 95 22.23 -0.09 -17.13
N LEU A 96 21.99 -0.90 -18.16
CA LEU A 96 22.54 -0.68 -19.50
C LEU A 96 21.99 0.61 -20.12
N VAL A 97 20.68 0.86 -19.99
CA VAL A 97 20.04 2.09 -20.46
C VAL A 97 20.55 3.32 -19.71
N MET A 98 20.84 3.19 -18.42
CA MET A 98 21.38 4.28 -17.60
C MET A 98 22.85 4.57 -17.90
N LYS A 99 23.65 3.56 -18.23
CA LYS A 99 25.09 3.71 -18.52
C LYS A 99 25.39 4.13 -19.97
N ALA A 100 24.68 3.55 -20.95
CA ALA A 100 24.89 3.83 -22.38
C ALA A 100 23.96 4.94 -22.91
N GLY A 101 22.94 5.34 -22.15
CA GLY A 101 21.89 6.22 -22.63
C GLY A 101 20.91 5.50 -23.56
N TYR A 102 19.68 6.01 -23.60
CA TYR A 102 18.54 5.34 -24.25
C TYR A 102 18.72 5.09 -25.75
N LYS A 103 19.48 5.95 -26.44
CA LYS A 103 19.69 5.85 -27.91
C LYS A 103 20.65 4.72 -28.28
N GLU A 104 21.72 4.52 -27.52
CA GLU A 104 22.70 3.46 -27.78
C GLU A 104 22.18 2.09 -27.34
N ALA A 105 21.48 2.02 -26.20
CA ALA A 105 20.84 0.80 -25.74
C ALA A 105 19.79 0.27 -26.73
N ARG A 106 19.00 1.17 -27.35
CA ARG A 106 18.02 0.78 -28.38
C ARG A 106 18.67 0.22 -29.65
N ALA A 107 19.78 0.82 -30.10
CA ALA A 107 20.51 0.35 -31.27
C ALA A 107 21.11 -1.06 -31.06
N LEU A 108 21.59 -1.35 -29.85
CA LEU A 108 22.11 -2.69 -29.51
C LEU A 108 21.01 -3.75 -29.45
N VAL A 109 19.82 -3.40 -28.94
CA VAL A 109 18.66 -4.32 -28.92
C VAL A 109 18.15 -4.61 -30.33
N GLU A 110 18.13 -3.60 -31.20
CA GLU A 110 17.73 -3.75 -32.59
C GLU A 110 18.73 -4.62 -33.39
N LEU A 111 20.02 -4.40 -33.20
CA LEU A 111 21.08 -5.24 -33.78
C LEU A 111 20.98 -6.70 -33.28
N ALA A 112 20.72 -6.90 -31.99
CA ALA A 112 20.56 -8.23 -31.41
C ALA A 112 19.32 -8.96 -31.96
N GLY A 113 18.21 -8.24 -32.17
CA GLY A 113 17.00 -8.79 -32.80
C GLY A 113 17.24 -9.27 -34.24
N ASP A 114 17.99 -8.50 -35.02
CA ASP A 114 18.33 -8.83 -36.40
C ASP A 114 19.26 -10.07 -36.49
N VAL A 115 20.20 -10.21 -35.55
CA VAL A 115 21.06 -11.41 -35.44
C VAL A 115 20.24 -12.66 -35.10
N VAL A 116 19.29 -12.56 -34.17
CA VAL A 116 18.42 -13.70 -33.78
C VAL A 116 17.51 -14.14 -34.92
N SER A 117 17.01 -13.20 -35.72
CA SER A 117 16.22 -13.52 -36.92
C SER A 117 17.06 -14.31 -37.93
N ARG A 118 18.27 -13.84 -38.26
CA ARG A 118 19.16 -14.51 -39.23
C ARG A 118 19.68 -15.88 -38.79
N VAL A 119 19.69 -16.16 -37.49
CA VAL A 119 20.03 -17.49 -36.95
C VAL A 119 18.83 -18.43 -37.02
N SER A 120 17.61 -17.90 -36.87
CA SER A 120 16.37 -18.69 -36.97
C SER A 120 16.06 -19.10 -38.41
N ASP A 121 16.37 -18.25 -39.40
CA ASP A 121 16.19 -18.58 -40.84
C ASP A 121 17.21 -19.60 -41.39
N ARG A 122 18.22 -20.01 -40.61
CA ARG A 122 19.25 -20.99 -41.01
C ARG A 122 19.01 -22.42 -40.50
N LYS A 123 17.86 -22.68 -39.86
CA LYS A 123 17.45 -24.00 -39.36
C LYS A 123 16.27 -24.54 -40.13
#